data_AF-A0A370SHL4-F1
#
_entry.id   AF-A0A370SHL4-F1
#
_cell.length_a   1.000
_cell.length_b   1.000
_cell.length_c   1.000
_cell.angle_alpha   90.00
_cell.angle_beta   90.00
_cell.angle_gamma   90.00
#
_symmetry.space_group_name_H-M   'P 1'
#
loop_
_entity.id
_entity.type
_entity.pdbx_description
1 polymer ?
#
loop_
_entity_poly.entity_id
_entity_poly.type
_entity_poly.pdbx_seq_one_letter_code
_entity_poly.pdbx_strand_id
1 'polypeptide(L)'
;MTKSTPHPPTTDPASPYESPDSKKLNDAAERALDHYLNPAAHIMASTNNPEPMYLAKPKYNTESLLANASETLGSASEMLNNFAAMLDTSHRKTALGIAQVVMLGELAVNQALDHVELKE
;
A
#
# COMPACT_ATOMS: atom_id res chain seq x y z
N MET A 1 51.71 -45.85 42.87
CA MET A 1 50.89 -44.64 43.09
C MET A 1 50.44 -44.11 41.74
N THR A 2 49.20 -44.35 41.36
CA THR A 2 48.57 -43.77 40.17
C THR A 2 47.60 -42.68 40.64
N LYS A 3 47.94 -41.42 40.38
CA LYS A 3 47.08 -40.28 40.66
C LYS A 3 46.08 -40.18 39.50
N SER A 4 44.89 -40.75 39.67
CA SER A 4 43.78 -40.52 38.73
C SER A 4 43.18 -39.15 39.04
N THR A 5 43.49 -38.18 38.19
CA THR A 5 42.85 -36.86 38.18
C THR A 5 41.37 -37.03 37.79
N PRO A 6 40.40 -36.59 38.60
CA PRO A 6 39.00 -36.53 38.15
C PRO A 6 38.87 -35.39 37.13
N HIS A 7 38.32 -35.68 35.95
CA HIS A 7 37.97 -34.64 34.98
C HIS A 7 36.93 -33.67 35.56
N PRO A 8 37.02 -32.35 35.30
CA PRO A 8 35.95 -31.43 35.61
C PRO A 8 34.72 -31.74 34.74
N PRO A 9 33.49 -31.52 35.23
CA PRO A 9 32.30 -31.68 34.40
C PRO A 9 32.37 -30.68 33.24
N THR A 10 32.24 -31.20 32.02
CA THR A 10 32.03 -30.42 30.80
C THR A 10 30.63 -29.82 30.87
N THR A 11 30.46 -28.72 31.59
CA THR A 11 29.28 -27.88 31.47
C THR A 11 29.50 -26.98 30.26
N ASP A 12 28.85 -27.33 29.15
CA ASP A 12 28.75 -26.50 27.95
C ASP A 12 27.99 -25.20 28.32
N PRO A 13 28.62 -24.01 28.27
CA PRO A 13 28.09 -22.84 28.96
C PRO A 13 26.92 -22.14 28.27
N ALA A 14 26.30 -22.72 27.24
CA ALA A 14 25.17 -22.08 26.57
C ALA A 14 24.29 -23.05 25.76
N SER A 15 23.51 -23.90 26.44
CA SER A 15 22.39 -24.58 25.76
C SER A 15 21.14 -23.68 25.80
N PRO A 16 20.56 -23.26 24.66
CA PRO A 16 19.51 -22.23 24.60
C PRO A 16 18.19 -22.56 25.31
N TYR A 17 18.01 -23.80 25.77
CA TYR A 17 16.76 -24.32 26.34
C TYR A 17 16.93 -25.02 27.69
N GLU A 18 17.99 -24.69 28.44
CA GLU A 18 18.34 -25.37 29.70
C GLU A 18 17.38 -25.07 30.87
N SER A 19 16.62 -23.96 30.81
CA SER A 19 15.66 -23.58 31.86
C SER A 19 14.37 -22.96 31.29
N PRO A 20 13.24 -22.99 32.02
CA PRO A 20 11.98 -22.41 31.55
C PRO A 20 12.07 -20.91 31.19
N ASP A 21 12.98 -20.18 31.86
CA ASP A 21 13.21 -18.77 31.60
C ASP A 21 14.10 -18.53 30.36
N SER A 22 14.88 -19.52 29.91
CA SER A 22 15.71 -19.39 28.71
C SER A 22 14.87 -19.23 27.44
N LYS A 23 13.70 -19.86 27.38
CA LYS A 23 12.74 -19.65 26.28
C LYS A 23 12.24 -18.21 26.23
N LYS A 24 11.89 -17.63 27.38
CA LYS A 24 11.46 -16.22 27.45
C LYS A 24 12.58 -15.27 27.04
N LEU A 25 13.82 -15.56 27.44
CA LEU A 25 15.00 -14.78 27.07
C LEU A 25 15.31 -14.90 25.58
N ASN A 26 15.18 -16.10 25.00
CA ASN A 26 15.33 -16.33 23.57
C ASN A 26 14.26 -15.58 22.77
N ASP A 27 12.98 -15.70 23.17
CA ASP A 27 11.88 -14.97 22.53
C ASP A 27 12.06 -13.44 22.66
N ALA A 28 12.63 -12.97 23.77
CA ALA A 28 12.94 -11.55 23.95
C ALA A 28 14.11 -11.09 23.06
N ALA A 29 15.14 -11.92 22.89
CA ALA A 29 16.27 -11.66 22.01
C ALA A 29 15.84 -11.64 20.54
N GLU A 30 15.00 -12.58 20.11
CA GLU A 30 14.42 -12.61 18.76
C GLU A 30 13.58 -11.36 18.50
N ARG A 31 12.71 -10.96 19.44
CA ARG A 31 11.95 -9.69 19.31
C ARG A 31 12.83 -8.46 19.22
N ALA A 32 13.93 -8.41 19.98
CA ALA A 32 14.87 -7.29 19.92
C ALA A 32 15.62 -7.28 18.58
N LEU A 33 16.05 -8.43 18.08
CA LEU A 33 16.69 -8.56 16.77
C LEU A 33 15.74 -8.15 15.64
N ASP A 34 14.50 -8.61 15.65
CA ASP A 34 13.48 -8.22 14.66
C ASP A 34 13.24 -6.70 14.66
N HIS A 35 13.19 -6.08 15.85
CA HIS A 35 12.99 -4.65 15.98
C HIS A 35 14.10 -3.81 15.34
N TYR A 36 15.37 -4.23 15.47
CA TYR A 36 16.51 -3.49 14.94
C TYR A 36 16.92 -3.90 13.51
N LEU A 37 16.73 -5.17 13.15
CA LEU A 37 17.23 -5.73 11.89
C LEU A 37 16.15 -5.87 10.81
N ASN A 38 14.86 -5.78 11.17
CA ASN A 38 13.75 -5.84 10.21
C ASN A 38 12.76 -4.66 10.34
N PRO A 39 13.23 -3.40 10.20
CA PRO A 39 12.36 -2.23 10.29
C PRO A 39 11.28 -2.20 9.19
N ALA A 40 11.51 -2.88 8.07
CA ALA A 40 10.55 -3.00 6.96
C ALA A 40 9.26 -3.72 7.38
N ALA A 41 9.34 -4.74 8.24
CA ALA A 41 8.16 -5.44 8.75
C ALA A 41 7.24 -4.52 9.57
N HIS A 42 7.81 -3.57 10.33
CA HIS A 42 7.05 -2.58 11.09
C HIS A 42 6.45 -1.48 10.21
N ILE A 43 7.13 -1.08 9.12
CA ILE A 43 6.61 -0.12 8.14
C ILE A 43 5.39 -0.71 7.41
N MET A 44 5.44 -2.00 7.03
CA MET A 44 4.30 -2.68 6.40
C MET A 44 3.15 -2.98 7.36
N ALA A 45 3.42 -3.06 8.67
CA ALA A 45 2.39 -3.27 9.69
C ALA A 45 1.65 -1.98 10.09
N SER A 46 2.21 -0.80 9.80
CA SER A 46 1.51 0.47 10.04
C SER A 46 0.45 0.64 8.95
N THR A 47 -0.81 0.39 9.30
CA THR A 47 -1.96 0.85 8.51
C THR A 47 -2.09 2.36 8.71
N ASN A 48 -1.16 3.13 8.12
CA ASN A 48 -1.38 4.55 7.91
C ASN A 48 -2.50 4.66 6.88
N ASN A 49 -3.75 4.64 7.35
CA ASN A 49 -4.86 5.09 6.53
C ASN A 49 -4.80 6.61 6.57
N PRO A 50 -4.32 7.29 5.51
CA PRO A 50 -4.43 8.73 5.44
C PRO A 50 -5.92 9.08 5.54
N GLU A 51 -6.28 9.95 6.47
CA GLU A 51 -7.62 10.55 6.50
C GLU A 51 -7.83 11.29 5.17
N PRO A 52 -8.80 10.87 4.34
CA PRO A 52 -9.01 11.51 3.06
C PRO A 52 -9.62 12.90 3.29
N MET A 53 -8.95 13.94 2.80
CA MET A 53 -9.46 15.32 2.87
C MET A 53 -10.76 15.53 2.08
N TYR A 54 -11.03 14.65 1.11
CA TYR A 54 -12.23 14.67 0.27
C TYR A 54 -12.90 13.30 0.25
N LEU A 55 -14.22 13.26 0.50
CA LEU A 55 -15.05 12.07 0.35
C LEU A 55 -16.25 12.35 -0.56
N ALA A 56 -16.69 11.32 -1.26
CA ALA A 56 -18.00 11.30 -1.90
C ALA A 56 -19.09 11.49 -0.82
N LYS A 57 -20.07 12.35 -1.09
CA LYS A 57 -21.18 12.58 -0.15
C LYS A 57 -22.06 11.31 -0.11
N PRO A 58 -22.30 10.70 1.08
CA PRO A 58 -23.08 9.47 1.19
C PRO A 58 -24.55 9.58 0.72
N LYS A 59 -25.05 10.80 0.54
CA LYS A 59 -26.41 11.08 0.08
C LYS A 59 -26.63 10.74 -1.39
N TYR A 60 -25.59 10.77 -2.23
CA TYR A 60 -25.72 10.50 -3.66
C TYR A 60 -25.61 9.01 -3.94
N ASN A 61 -26.46 8.50 -4.84
CA ASN A 61 -26.39 7.13 -5.30
C ASN A 61 -25.21 6.93 -6.27
N THR A 62 -24.84 5.67 -6.50
CA THR A 62 -23.71 5.31 -7.40
C THR A 62 -23.90 5.87 -8.81
N GLU A 63 -25.12 5.83 -9.33
CA GLU A 63 -25.46 6.39 -10.65
C GLU A 63 -25.12 7.88 -10.74
N SER A 64 -25.56 8.69 -9.78
CA SER A 64 -25.29 10.13 -9.74
C SER A 64 -23.78 10.42 -9.65
N LEU A 65 -23.06 9.63 -8.85
CA LEU A 65 -21.61 9.78 -8.71
C LEU A 65 -20.87 9.44 -10.01
N LEU A 66 -21.26 8.35 -10.68
CA LEU A 66 -20.66 7.93 -11.94
C LEU A 66 -21.03 8.85 -13.10
N ALA A 67 -22.27 9.35 -13.17
CA ALA A 67 -22.70 10.33 -14.16
C ALA A 67 -21.91 11.65 -14.02
N ASN A 68 -21.79 12.17 -12.80
CA ASN A 68 -20.96 13.35 -12.55
C ASN A 68 -19.48 13.11 -12.87
N ALA A 69 -18.96 11.92 -12.56
CA ALA A 69 -17.58 11.56 -12.89
C ALA A 69 -17.36 11.49 -14.41
N SER A 70 -18.31 10.92 -15.17
CA SER A 70 -18.28 10.90 -16.62
C SER A 70 -18.23 12.31 -17.22
N GLU A 71 -19.14 13.19 -16.80
CA GLU A 71 -19.18 14.58 -17.26
C GLU A 71 -17.88 15.34 -16.91
N THR A 72 -17.35 15.12 -15.70
CA THR A 72 -16.09 15.74 -15.25
C THR A 72 -14.90 15.27 -16.08
N LEU A 73 -14.81 13.97 -16.37
CA LEU A 73 -13.73 13.39 -17.17
C LEU A 73 -13.82 13.83 -18.63
N GLY A 74 -15.02 13.88 -19.21
CA GLY A 74 -15.24 14.45 -20.55
C GLY A 74 -14.81 15.91 -20.65
N SER A 75 -15.19 16.72 -19.66
CA SER A 75 -14.76 18.12 -19.57
C SER A 75 -13.23 18.24 -19.45
N ALA A 76 -12.60 17.40 -18.63
CA ALA A 76 -11.15 17.39 -18.48
C ALA A 76 -10.44 16.97 -19.77
N SER A 77 -10.97 15.99 -20.51
CA SER A 77 -10.48 15.58 -21.82
C SER A 77 -10.52 16.74 -22.81
N GLU A 78 -11.63 17.48 -22.89
CA GLU A 78 -11.76 18.65 -23.76
C GLU A 78 -10.78 19.77 -23.37
N MET A 79 -10.68 20.09 -22.07
CA MET A 79 -9.71 21.06 -21.56
C MET A 79 -8.27 20.69 -21.91
N LEU A 80 -7.90 19.42 -21.78
CA LEU A 80 -6.55 18.94 -22.12
C LEU A 80 -6.27 19.01 -23.61
N ASN A 81 -7.25 18.69 -24.45
CA ASN A 81 -7.11 18.82 -25.91
C ASN A 81 -6.97 20.28 -26.33
N ASN A 82 -7.79 21.18 -25.77
CA ASN A 82 -7.68 22.63 -25.99
C ASN A 82 -6.34 23.16 -25.51
N PHE A 83 -5.85 22.70 -24.35
CA PHE A 83 -4.54 23.05 -23.83
C PHE A 83 -3.41 22.55 -24.75
N ALA A 84 -3.49 21.30 -25.21
CA ALA A 84 -2.52 20.73 -26.13
C ALA A 84 -2.41 21.51 -27.44
N ALA A 85 -3.52 22.07 -27.95
CA ALA A 85 -3.53 22.90 -29.15
C ALA A 85 -2.71 24.21 -28.99
N MET A 86 -2.56 24.72 -27.76
CA MET A 86 -1.78 25.93 -27.46
C MET A 86 -0.29 25.64 -27.19
N LEU A 87 0.10 24.37 -27.00
CA LEU A 87 1.46 24.00 -26.68
C LEU A 87 2.34 23.85 -27.93
N ASP A 88 3.64 24.08 -27.75
CA ASP A 88 4.65 23.71 -28.74
C ASP A 88 4.74 22.19 -28.90
N THR A 89 5.37 21.74 -29.99
CA THR A 89 5.42 20.31 -30.36
C THR A 89 6.03 19.42 -29.28
N SER A 90 6.97 19.93 -28.47
CA SER A 90 7.65 19.12 -27.44
C SER A 90 6.72 18.77 -26.27
N HIS A 91 5.87 19.70 -25.83
CA HIS A 91 4.93 19.49 -24.71
C HIS A 91 3.55 19.00 -25.17
N ARG A 92 3.14 19.29 -26.41
CA ARG A 92 1.85 18.89 -26.97
C ARG A 92 1.60 17.38 -26.87
N LYS A 93 2.61 16.56 -27.18
CA LYS A 93 2.47 15.10 -27.12
C LYS A 93 2.22 14.60 -25.70
N THR A 94 2.83 15.22 -24.70
CA THR A 94 2.59 14.90 -23.29
C THR A 94 1.16 15.24 -22.90
N ALA A 95 0.67 16.44 -23.25
CA ALA A 95 -0.71 16.84 -22.95
C ALA A 95 -1.74 15.92 -23.63
N LEU A 96 -1.50 15.55 -24.90
CA LEU A 96 -2.36 14.58 -25.61
C LEU A 96 -2.31 13.19 -24.98
N GLY A 97 -1.14 12.74 -24.50
CA GLY A 97 -1.02 11.49 -23.77
C GLY A 97 -1.85 11.48 -22.48
N ILE A 98 -1.84 12.59 -21.73
CA ILE A 98 -2.67 12.76 -20.54
C ILE A 98 -4.15 12.77 -20.92
N ALA A 99 -4.54 13.51 -21.97
CA ALA A 99 -5.91 13.52 -22.49
C ALA A 99 -6.39 12.09 -22.82
N GLN A 100 -5.53 11.29 -23.44
CA GLN A 100 -5.84 9.90 -23.76
C GLN A 100 -6.07 9.04 -22.51
N VAL A 101 -5.26 9.20 -21.47
CA VAL A 101 -5.48 8.50 -20.18
C VAL A 101 -6.81 8.91 -19.55
N VAL A 102 -7.16 10.20 -19.58
CA VAL A 102 -8.44 10.69 -19.04
C VAL A 102 -9.62 10.12 -19.83
N MET A 103 -9.57 10.12 -21.17
CA MET A 103 -10.61 9.52 -22.01
C MET A 103 -10.80 8.01 -21.75
N LEU A 104 -9.72 7.27 -21.47
CA LEU A 104 -9.82 5.86 -21.08
C LEU A 104 -10.51 5.69 -19.72
N GLY A 105 -10.25 6.58 -18.77
CA GLY A 105 -10.96 6.62 -17.49
C GLY A 105 -12.45 6.93 -17.67
N GLU A 106 -12.78 7.92 -18.53
CA GLU A 106 -14.16 8.26 -18.89
C GLU A 106 -14.90 7.06 -19.47
N LEU A 107 -14.28 6.33 -20.39
CA LEU A 107 -14.84 5.11 -20.98
C LEU A 107 -15.13 4.04 -19.93
N ALA A 108 -14.20 3.80 -19.00
CA ALA A 108 -14.40 2.84 -17.92
C ALA A 108 -15.52 3.27 -16.96
N VAL A 109 -15.64 4.57 -16.66
CA VAL A 109 -16.73 5.13 -15.84
C VAL A 109 -18.07 5.00 -16.55
N ASN A 110 -18.14 5.29 -17.86
CA ASN A 110 -19.34 5.09 -18.67
C ASN A 110 -19.78 3.63 -18.67
N GLN A 111 -18.83 2.69 -18.85
CA GLN A 111 -19.13 1.27 -18.77
C GLN A 111 -19.62 0.86 -17.36
N ALA A 112 -19.04 1.43 -16.31
CA ALA A 112 -19.52 1.18 -14.95
C ALA A 112 -20.93 1.74 -14.74
N LEU A 113 -21.24 2.91 -15.31
CA LEU A 113 -22.56 3.54 -15.25
C LEU A 113 -23.61 2.68 -15.97
N ASP A 114 -23.29 2.13 -17.14
CA ASP A 114 -24.16 1.21 -17.90
C ASP A 114 -24.52 -0.06 -17.11
N HIS A 115 -23.68 -0.46 -16.15
CA HIS A 115 -23.89 -1.63 -15.30
C HIS A 115 -24.54 -1.30 -13.94
N VAL A 116 -24.90 -0.04 -13.67
CA VAL A 116 -25.59 0.30 -12.43
C VAL A 116 -27.03 -0.20 -12.49
N GLU A 117 -27.36 -1.18 -11.65
CA GLU A 117 -28.74 -1.60 -11.44
C GLU A 117 -29.51 -0.51 -10.68
N LEU A 118 -30.65 -0.08 -11.24
CA LEU A 118 -31.56 0.82 -10.57
C LEU A 118 -32.22 0.07 -9.40
N LYS A 119 -32.01 0.56 -8.18
CA LYS A 119 -32.83 0.12 -7.04
C LYS A 119 -34.20 0.78 -7.17
N GLU A 120 -35.22 -0.04 -7.43
CA GLU A 120 -36.64 0.35 -7.32
C GLU A 120 -37.00 0.85 -5.91
#